data_AF-A0A4Q7F3R0-F1
#
_entry.id   AF-A0A4Q7F3R0-F1
#
_cell.length_a   1.000
_cell.length_b   1.000
_cell.length_c   1.000
_cell.angle_alpha   90.00
_cell.angle_beta   90.00
_cell.angle_gamma   90.00
#
_symmetry.space_group_name_H-M   'P 1'
#
loop_
_entity.id
_entity.type
_entity.pdbx_description
1 polymer ?
#
loop_
_entity_poly.entity_id
_entity_poly.type
_entity_poly.pdbx_seq_one_letter_code
_entity_poly.pdbx_strand_id
1 'polypeptide(L)'
;MQQAVLSLTRPTSAIEALFAKYLTAEAEKRRVYALYNEAEAAGGDDEIEQAHAACDAAFDALEDIADKILRARLKIPADLPIKAQVLVGRDHGNGYWARDVQRFCRDVQIAAAAT
;
A
#
# COMPACT_ATOMS: atom_id res chain seq x y z
N MET A 1 -30.71 28.92 19.02
CA MET A 1 -29.30 29.05 18.59
C MET A 1 -28.69 27.65 18.57
N GLN A 2 -28.57 27.02 17.40
CA GLN A 2 -27.89 25.73 17.25
C GLN A 2 -26.41 26.01 16.96
N GLN A 3 -25.52 25.55 17.85
CA GLN A 3 -24.08 25.56 17.64
C GLN A 3 -23.77 24.62 16.47
N ALA A 4 -23.30 25.19 15.36
CA ALA A 4 -22.65 24.44 14.31
C ALA A 4 -21.34 23.87 14.89
N VAL A 5 -21.34 22.56 15.18
CA VAL A 5 -20.11 21.82 15.41
C VAL A 5 -19.36 21.82 14.09
N LEU A 6 -18.43 22.77 13.93
CA LEU A 6 -17.43 22.72 12.88
C LEU A 6 -16.58 21.47 13.14
N SER A 7 -16.97 20.35 12.53
CA SER A 7 -16.13 19.18 12.39
C SER A 7 -14.89 19.62 11.61
N LEU A 8 -13.85 20.02 12.33
CA LEU A 8 -12.51 20.22 11.76
C LEU A 8 -12.05 18.87 11.23
N THR A 9 -12.37 18.57 9.97
CA THR A 9 -11.77 17.47 9.24
C THR A 9 -10.28 17.70 9.26
N ARG A 10 -9.56 16.87 10.02
CA ARG A 10 -8.10 16.90 10.07
C ARG A 10 -7.61 16.76 8.62
N PRO A 11 -6.74 17.66 8.13
CA PRO A 11 -6.27 17.57 6.75
C PRO A 11 -5.55 16.24 6.57
N THR A 12 -6.05 15.44 5.63
CA THR A 12 -5.49 14.13 5.27
C THR A 12 -4.04 14.31 4.83
N SER A 13 -3.12 13.55 5.44
CA SER A 13 -1.72 13.58 5.04
C SER A 13 -1.56 13.04 3.62
N ALA A 14 -0.47 13.42 2.93
CA ALA A 14 -0.19 12.85 1.62
C ALA A 14 0.00 11.32 1.67
N ILE A 15 0.50 10.81 2.81
CA ILE A 15 0.66 9.37 3.06
C ILE A 15 -0.70 8.70 3.24
N GLU A 16 -1.62 9.29 4.01
CA GLU A 16 -2.99 8.80 4.17
C GLU A 16 -3.74 8.77 2.82
N ALA A 17 -3.59 9.80 1.99
CA ALA A 17 -4.21 9.85 0.67
C ALA A 17 -3.65 8.77 -0.28
N LEU A 18 -2.34 8.50 -0.23
CA LEU A 18 -1.73 7.39 -0.96
C LEU A 18 -2.17 6.03 -0.40
N PHE A 19 -2.34 5.92 0.91
CA PHE A 19 -2.74 4.68 1.56
C PHE A 19 -4.16 4.25 1.21
N ALA A 20 -5.09 5.20 1.06
CA ALA A 20 -6.43 4.88 0.53
C ALA A 20 -6.33 4.23 -0.87
N LYS A 21 -5.45 4.74 -1.74
CA LYS A 21 -5.20 4.15 -3.07
C LYS A 21 -4.53 2.78 -2.97
N TYR A 22 -3.61 2.61 -2.03
CA TYR A 22 -2.95 1.33 -1.75
C TYR A 22 -3.98 0.26 -1.38
N LEU A 23 -4.92 0.56 -0.48
CA LEU A 23 -5.97 -0.38 -0.07
C LEU A 23 -6.88 -0.76 -1.25
N THR A 24 -7.22 0.19 -2.13
CA THR A 24 -7.97 -0.11 -3.36
C THR A 24 -7.18 -1.02 -4.30
N ALA A 25 -5.90 -0.73 -4.54
CA ALA A 25 -5.05 -1.56 -5.38
C ALA A 25 -4.81 -2.95 -4.79
N GLU A 26 -4.70 -3.07 -3.47
CA GLU A 26 -4.55 -4.35 -2.78
C GLU A 26 -5.81 -5.22 -2.93
N ALA A 27 -6.99 -4.62 -2.77
CA ALA A 27 -8.26 -5.30 -2.99
C ALA A 27 -8.38 -5.78 -4.45
N GLU A 28 -7.98 -4.94 -5.40
CA GLU A 28 -7.98 -5.30 -6.82
C GLU A 28 -7.00 -6.44 -7.13
N LYS A 29 -5.78 -6.40 -6.59
CA LYS A 29 -4.81 -7.51 -6.72
C LYS A 29 -5.42 -8.83 -6.24
N ARG A 30 -6.06 -8.84 -5.07
CA ARG A 30 -6.73 -10.04 -4.53
C ARG A 30 -7.84 -10.54 -5.46
N ARG A 31 -8.63 -9.62 -6.04
CA ARG A 31 -9.69 -9.95 -6.99
C ARG A 31 -9.14 -10.60 -8.26
N VAL A 32 -8.08 -10.03 -8.84
CA VAL A 32 -7.45 -10.54 -10.07
C VAL A 32 -6.81 -11.91 -9.84
N TYR A 33 -6.15 -12.10 -8.69
CA TYR A 33 -5.55 -13.40 -8.34
C TYR A 33 -6.60 -14.48 -8.14
N ALA A 34 -7.78 -14.14 -7.60
CA ALA A 34 -8.90 -15.08 -7.51
C ALA A 34 -9.39 -15.51 -8.91
N LEU A 35 -9.51 -14.57 -9.85
CA LEU A 35 -9.89 -14.86 -11.23
C LEU A 35 -8.84 -15.73 -11.94
N TYR A 36 -7.56 -15.50 -11.69
CA TYR A 36 -6.48 -16.37 -12.20
C TYR A 36 -6.67 -17.81 -11.73
N ASN A 37 -6.90 -18.03 -10.43
CA ASN A 37 -7.11 -19.39 -9.89
C ASN A 37 -8.34 -20.07 -10.51
N GLU A 38 -9.40 -19.32 -10.80
CA GLU A 38 -10.59 -19.83 -11.49
C GLU A 38 -10.27 -20.22 -12.94
N ALA A 39 -9.50 -19.40 -13.67
CA ALA A 39 -9.08 -19.70 -15.03
C ALA A 39 -8.13 -20.92 -15.10
N GLU A 40 -7.17 -21.00 -14.18
CA GLU A 40 -6.26 -22.14 -14.04
C GLU A 40 -7.03 -23.45 -13.77
N ALA A 41 -8.06 -23.39 -12.93
CA ALA A 41 -8.92 -24.55 -12.67
C ALA A 41 -9.79 -24.96 -13.88
N ALA A 42 -10.13 -24.01 -14.77
CA ALA A 42 -10.92 -24.27 -15.96
C ALA A 42 -10.09 -24.86 -17.11
N GLY A 43 -8.77 -24.63 -17.12
CA GLY A 43 -7.81 -25.23 -18.07
C GLY A 43 -7.80 -24.60 -19.47
N GLY A 44 -8.16 -23.31 -19.59
CA GLY A 44 -8.04 -22.56 -20.85
C GLY A 44 -6.71 -21.81 -20.92
N ASP A 45 -5.81 -22.24 -21.81
CA ASP A 45 -4.44 -21.70 -21.89
C ASP A 45 -4.42 -20.18 -22.20
N ASP A 46 -5.29 -19.71 -23.10
CA ASP A 46 -5.39 -18.29 -23.47
C ASP A 46 -5.92 -17.43 -22.30
N GLU A 47 -6.91 -17.94 -21.56
CA GLU A 47 -7.47 -17.27 -20.37
C GLU A 47 -6.46 -17.22 -19.21
N ILE A 48 -5.66 -18.27 -19.05
CA ILE A 48 -4.58 -18.32 -18.05
C ILE A 48 -3.51 -17.29 -18.36
N GLU A 49 -3.06 -17.17 -19.62
CA GLU A 49 -2.05 -16.18 -20.02
C GLU A 49 -2.56 -14.74 -19.78
N GLN A 50 -3.81 -14.45 -20.17
CA GLN A 50 -4.42 -13.15 -19.92
C GLN A 50 -4.55 -12.84 -18.43
N ALA A 51 -4.96 -13.82 -17.62
CA ALA A 51 -5.08 -13.66 -16.18
C ALA A 51 -3.71 -13.47 -15.50
N HIS A 52 -2.66 -14.14 -15.99
CA HIS A 52 -1.30 -13.94 -15.50
C HIS A 52 -0.80 -12.51 -15.77
N ALA A 53 -0.97 -12.01 -16.99
CA ALA A 53 -0.62 -10.63 -17.33
C ALA A 53 -1.38 -9.60 -16.48
N ALA A 54 -2.66 -9.86 -16.17
CA ALA A 54 -3.44 -9.03 -15.27
C ALA A 54 -2.92 -9.07 -13.82
N CYS A 55 -2.47 -10.24 -13.34
CA CYS A 55 -1.85 -10.38 -12.02
C CYS A 55 -0.56 -9.54 -11.91
N ASP A 56 0.31 -9.63 -12.91
CA ASP A 56 1.55 -8.84 -12.97
C ASP A 56 1.25 -7.34 -12.95
N ALA A 57 0.30 -6.89 -13.77
CA ALA A 57 -0.09 -5.47 -13.80
C ALA A 57 -0.68 -4.98 -12.47
N ALA A 58 -1.50 -5.80 -11.80
CA ALA A 58 -2.08 -5.47 -10.49
C ALA A 58 -1.01 -5.45 -9.39
N PHE A 59 -0.03 -6.35 -9.46
CA PHE A 59 1.12 -6.38 -8.56
C PHE A 59 1.97 -5.11 -8.73
N ASP A 60 2.37 -4.77 -9.95
CA ASP A 60 3.18 -3.59 -10.25
C ASP A 60 2.49 -2.29 -9.82
N ALA A 61 1.19 -2.17 -10.06
CA ALA A 61 0.40 -1.01 -9.63
C ALA A 61 0.40 -0.86 -8.10
N LEU A 62 0.26 -1.95 -7.35
CA LEU A 62 0.32 -1.94 -5.89
C LEU A 62 1.72 -1.55 -5.39
N GLU A 63 2.77 -2.14 -5.97
CA GLU A 63 4.16 -1.89 -5.60
C GLU A 63 4.60 -0.45 -5.88
N ASP A 64 4.16 0.16 -6.99
CA ASP A 64 4.42 1.57 -7.29
C ASP A 64 3.80 2.51 -6.25
N ILE A 65 2.57 2.23 -5.80
CA ILE A 65 1.93 3.01 -4.72
C ILE A 65 2.68 2.79 -3.40
N ALA A 66 3.08 1.55 -3.11
CA ALA A 66 3.81 1.21 -1.91
C ALA A 66 5.17 1.92 -1.82
N ASP A 67 5.92 1.97 -2.92
CA ASP A 67 7.19 2.71 -3.04
C ASP A 67 6.96 4.21 -2.82
N LYS A 68 5.89 4.78 -3.38
CA LYS A 68 5.51 6.19 -3.14
C LYS A 68 5.25 6.48 -1.66
N ILE A 69 4.54 5.59 -0.95
CA ILE A 69 4.27 5.73 0.49
C ILE A 69 5.58 5.66 1.29
N LEU A 70 6.43 4.67 1.02
CA LEU A 70 7.67 4.47 1.75
C LEU A 70 8.69 5.59 1.48
N ARG A 71 8.70 6.18 0.27
CA ARG A 71 9.53 7.34 -0.08
C ARG A 71 8.99 8.68 0.39
N ALA A 72 7.69 8.79 0.63
CA ALA A 72 7.08 10.05 1.04
C ALA A 72 7.73 10.55 2.34
N ARG A 73 8.12 11.82 2.38
CA ARG A 73 8.72 12.43 3.57
C ARG A 73 7.73 12.39 4.74
N LEU A 74 8.16 11.88 5.88
CA LEU A 74 7.38 11.92 7.12
C LEU A 74 7.21 13.38 7.57
N LYS A 75 5.95 13.81 7.73
CA LYS A 75 5.60 15.15 8.25
C LYS A 75 4.95 15.11 9.62
N ILE A 76 4.20 14.04 9.91
CA ILE A 76 3.54 13.82 11.19
C ILE A 76 3.83 12.39 11.67
N PRO A 77 4.08 12.17 12.97
CA PRO A 77 4.34 10.82 13.50
C PRO A 77 3.19 9.82 13.27
N ALA A 78 1.96 10.32 13.12
CA ALA A 78 0.77 9.49 12.87
C ALA A 78 0.82 8.73 11.53
N ASP A 79 1.72 9.08 10.60
CA ASP A 79 1.91 8.36 9.33
C ASP A 79 2.79 7.10 9.47
N LEU A 80 3.50 6.94 10.60
CA LEU A 80 4.40 5.79 10.81
C LEU A 80 3.68 4.44 10.79
N PRO A 81 2.52 4.26 11.46
CA PRO A 81 1.76 3.01 11.37
C PRO A 81 1.38 2.64 9.94
N ILE A 82 1.06 3.62 9.09
CA ILE A 82 0.74 3.39 7.68
C ILE A 82 1.97 2.84 6.92
N LYS A 83 3.12 3.51 7.08
CA LYS A 83 4.37 3.03 6.47
C LYS A 83 4.76 1.63 6.94
N ALA A 84 4.54 1.32 8.22
CA ALA A 84 4.77 -0.02 8.76
C ALA A 84 3.86 -1.07 8.13
N GLN A 85 2.55 -0.79 8.01
CA GLN A 85 1.60 -1.69 7.36
C GLN A 85 1.98 -1.97 5.90
N VAL A 86 2.37 -0.93 5.15
CA VAL A 86 2.83 -1.08 3.76
C VAL A 86 4.14 -1.88 3.70
N LEU A 87 5.09 -1.66 4.61
CA LEU A 87 6.33 -2.43 4.65
C LEU A 87 6.06 -3.93 4.89
N VAL A 88 5.18 -4.26 5.84
CA VAL A 88 4.78 -5.65 6.15
C VAL A 88 4.03 -6.28 4.99
N GLY A 89 3.12 -5.54 4.35
CA GLY A 89 2.34 -6.04 3.20
C GLY A 89 3.15 -6.36 1.95
N ARG A 90 4.42 -5.92 1.88
CA ARG A 90 5.36 -6.21 0.78
C ARG A 90 6.24 -7.43 1.05
N ASP A 91 6.09 -8.09 2.19
CA ASP A 91 6.77 -9.37 2.42
C ASP A 91 6.09 -10.47 1.59
N HIS A 92 6.55 -10.64 0.36
CA HIS A 92 6.08 -11.69 -0.55
C HIS A 92 6.83 -13.02 -0.35
N GLY A 93 7.38 -13.26 0.86
CA GLY A 93 8.11 -14.49 1.20
C GLY A 93 9.61 -14.46 0.85
N ASN A 94 10.10 -13.36 0.29
CA ASN A 94 11.51 -13.14 -0.04
C ASN A 94 12.19 -12.16 0.94
N GLY A 95 11.50 -11.77 2.01
CA GLY A 95 11.95 -10.79 2.98
C GLY A 95 11.87 -9.35 2.48
N TYR A 96 12.22 -8.42 3.37
CA TYR A 96 12.09 -6.99 3.12
C TYR A 96 13.24 -6.44 2.28
N TRP A 97 12.93 -5.52 1.37
CA TRP A 97 13.94 -4.74 0.67
C TRP A 97 14.69 -3.84 1.66
N ALA A 98 16.01 -4.06 1.77
CA ALA A 98 16.85 -3.38 2.76
C ALA A 98 16.72 -1.83 2.72
N ARG A 99 16.55 -1.24 1.53
CA ARG A 99 16.38 0.21 1.38
C ARG A 99 15.11 0.72 2.03
N ASP A 100 14.03 -0.04 1.98
CA ASP A 100 12.75 0.37 2.55
C ASP A 100 12.74 0.23 4.07
N VAL A 101 13.37 -0.83 4.59
CA VAL A 101 13.63 -0.97 6.04
C VAL A 101 14.47 0.20 6.54
N GLN A 102 15.57 0.52 5.86
CA GLN A 102 16.44 1.65 6.25
C GLN A 102 15.70 3.00 6.25
N ARG A 103 14.86 3.24 5.23
CA ARG A 103 14.01 4.45 5.17
C ARG A 103 13.03 4.50 6.33
N PHE A 104 12.35 3.38 6.59
CA PHE A 104 11.40 3.29 7.71
C PHE A 104 12.10 3.53 9.06
N CYS A 105 13.25 2.90 9.31
CA CYS A 105 14.03 3.13 10.53
C CYS A 105 14.45 4.60 10.68
N ARG A 106 14.82 5.28 9.58
CA ARG A 106 15.13 6.71 9.59
C ARG A 106 13.90 7.55 9.96
N ASP A 107 12.74 7.25 9.39
CA ASP A 107 11.50 7.95 9.71
C ASP A 107 11.13 7.78 11.19
N VAL A 108 11.33 6.59 11.76
CA VAL A 108 11.15 6.33 13.21
C VAL A 108 12.11 7.18 14.05
N GLN A 109 13.40 7.21 13.69
CA GLN A 109 14.40 8.03 14.41
C GLN A 109 14.06 9.52 14.37
N ILE A 110 13.62 10.03 13.21
CA ILE A 110 13.19 11.43 13.06
C ILE A 110 11.99 11.74 13.95
N ALA A 111 11.00 10.85 14.00
CA ALA A 111 9.81 11.04 14.84
C ALA A 111 10.15 11.00 16.34
N ALA A 112 11.02 10.07 16.76
CA ALA A 112 11.45 9.94 18.15
C ALA A 112 12.28 11.13 18.65
N ALA A 113 13.03 11.78 17.76
CA ALA A 113 13.81 12.98 18.10
C ALA A 113 12.96 14.27 18.16
N ALA A 114 11.71 14.22 17.67
CA ALA A 114 10.78 15.35 17.66
C ALA A 114 9.82 15.37 18.87
N THR A 115 9.88 14.35 19.71
CA THR A 115 9.19 14.20 21.00
C THR A 115 10.10 14.58 22.15
#